data_AF-A0A926AEJ7-F1
#
_entry.id   AF-A0A926AEJ7-F1
#
_cell.length_a   1.000
_cell.length_b   1.000
_cell.length_c   1.000
_cell.angle_alpha   90.00
_cell.angle_beta   90.00
_cell.angle_gamma   90.00
#
_symmetry.space_group_name_H-M   'P 1'
#
loop_
_entity.id
_entity.type
_entity.pdbx_description
1 polymer ?
#
loop_
_entity_poly.entity_id
_entity_poly.type
_entity_poly.pdbx_seq_one_letter_code
_entity_poly.pdbx_strand_id
1 'polypeptide(L)'
;MTDDRITHPRRPLPPRPATGLLAWQATLGYISSHYSPDATLRLFTTSHNAQILWSAEVVWGGNSESVKEYPSLAGALRELWREVSTHHALFEDLEAATKAPSNYDDSDWLDLPTQETLQRLVWVTRIAFPGDWLLMAVYQPLEAPEARVQMRLLAKENTVLVGGRGASLLDAIRVLFRNAAPYYAAQSGKKESDLPEL
;
A
#
# COMPACT_ATOMS: atom_id res chain seq x y z
N MET A 1 38.07 13.30 45.32
CA MET A 1 36.79 12.80 44.78
C MET A 1 36.69 13.28 43.35
N THR A 2 37.13 12.46 42.40
CA THR A 2 37.01 12.70 40.97
C THR A 2 35.63 12.23 40.52
N ASP A 3 34.82 13.16 40.03
CA ASP A 3 33.51 12.93 39.42
C ASP A 3 33.76 12.36 38.01
N ASP A 4 33.89 11.04 37.92
CA ASP A 4 33.92 10.31 36.64
C ASP A 4 32.50 10.33 36.03
N ARG A 5 32.16 11.45 35.38
CA ARG A 5 31.02 11.54 34.48
C ARG A 5 31.31 10.72 33.23
N ILE A 6 31.00 9.43 33.30
CA ILE A 6 30.97 8.54 32.15
C ILE A 6 29.97 9.13 31.15
N THR A 7 30.51 9.85 30.17
CA THR A 7 29.74 10.41 29.07
C THR A 7 29.52 9.26 28.10
N HIS A 8 28.47 8.47 28.31
CA HIS A 8 28.10 7.45 27.34
C HIS A 8 27.72 8.18 26.03
N PRO A 9 28.41 7.93 24.92
CA PRO A 9 28.00 8.48 23.64
C PRO A 9 26.60 7.94 23.35
N ARG A 10 25.58 8.82 23.39
CA ARG A 10 24.23 8.46 22.94
C ARG A 10 24.35 8.11 21.47
N ARG A 11 24.16 6.83 21.15
CA ARG A 11 24.08 6.38 19.76
C ARG A 11 22.95 7.20 19.09
N PRO A 12 23.21 7.85 17.94
CA PRO A 12 22.15 8.56 17.24
C PRO A 12 21.01 7.60 16.91
N LEU A 13 19.78 8.04 17.11
CA LEU A 13 18.60 7.29 16.70
C LEU A 13 18.68 7.01 15.19
N PRO A 14 18.21 5.84 14.73
CA PRO A 14 18.18 5.55 13.31
C PRO A 14 17.32 6.59 12.59
N PRO A 15 17.65 6.90 11.32
CA PRO A 15 16.84 7.79 10.52
C PRO A 15 15.44 7.17 10.33
N ARG A 16 14.42 8.03 10.43
CA ARG A 16 13.05 7.67 10.09
C ARG A 16 12.96 7.25 8.61
N PRO A 17 12.10 6.28 8.25
CA PRO A 17 11.90 5.89 6.85
C PRO A 17 11.49 7.07 5.97
N ALA A 18 12.00 7.11 4.74
CA ALA A 18 11.83 8.25 3.84
C ALA A 18 10.37 8.51 3.43
N THR A 19 9.51 7.48 3.46
CA THR A 19 8.09 7.62 3.11
C THR A 19 7.19 6.91 4.11
N GLY A 20 5.93 7.32 4.17
CA GLY A 20 4.91 6.70 5.03
C GLY A 20 4.69 5.21 4.70
N LEU A 21 4.76 4.82 3.42
CA LEU A 21 4.70 3.41 3.03
C LEU A 21 5.92 2.62 3.53
N LEU A 22 7.13 3.19 3.46
CA LEU A 22 8.32 2.52 4.01
C LEU A 22 8.25 2.40 5.53
N ALA A 23 7.65 3.37 6.22
CA ALA A 23 7.35 3.25 7.65
C ALA A 23 6.38 2.12 7.95
N TRP A 24 5.31 1.97 7.17
CA TRP A 24 4.42 0.82 7.28
C TRP A 24 5.13 -0.52 7.06
N GLN A 25 6.01 -0.60 6.06
CA GLN A 25 6.81 -1.80 5.81
C GLN A 25 7.75 -2.13 6.97
N ALA A 26 8.38 -1.12 7.58
CA ALA A 26 9.23 -1.27 8.75
C ALA A 26 8.42 -1.72 9.98
N THR A 27 7.26 -1.12 10.22
CA THR A 27 6.32 -1.52 11.28
C THR A 27 5.89 -2.96 11.13
N LEU A 28 5.51 -3.39 9.92
CA LEU A 28 5.16 -4.79 9.69
C LEU A 28 6.35 -5.75 9.86
N GLY A 29 7.56 -5.34 9.47
CA GLY A 29 8.76 -6.11 9.76
C GLY A 29 9.01 -6.27 11.26
N TYR A 30 8.73 -5.23 12.04
CA TYR A 30 8.79 -5.29 13.50
C TYR A 30 7.72 -6.24 14.06
N ILE A 31 6.45 -6.06 13.66
CA ILE A 31 5.34 -6.92 14.10
C ILE A 31 5.62 -8.39 13.73
N SER A 32 6.14 -8.63 12.54
CA SER A 32 6.47 -9.97 12.05
C SER A 32 7.53 -10.67 12.89
N SER A 33 8.54 -9.93 13.33
CA SER A 33 9.64 -10.48 14.12
C SER A 33 9.35 -10.60 15.62
N HIS A 34 8.45 -9.79 16.17
CA HIS A 34 8.18 -9.74 17.62
C HIS A 34 6.84 -10.34 18.03
N TYR A 35 5.81 -10.24 17.18
CA TYR A 35 4.44 -10.65 17.53
C TYR A 35 3.92 -11.79 16.68
N SER A 36 3.93 -11.67 15.35
CA SER A 36 3.34 -12.68 14.49
C SER A 36 3.84 -12.66 13.04
N PRO A 37 4.34 -13.79 12.50
CA PRO A 37 4.91 -13.86 11.16
C PRO A 37 3.88 -13.64 10.02
N ASP A 38 2.59 -13.69 10.34
CA ASP A 38 1.47 -13.46 9.40
C ASP A 38 1.12 -11.97 9.22
N ALA A 39 1.93 -11.05 9.77
CA ALA A 39 1.71 -9.62 9.66
C ALA A 39 1.59 -9.18 8.19
N THR A 40 0.44 -8.63 7.80
CA THR A 40 0.16 -8.17 6.43
C THR A 40 -0.50 -6.81 6.38
N LEU A 41 -0.17 -6.02 5.36
CA LEU A 41 -0.85 -4.77 5.01
C LEU A 41 -1.55 -4.97 3.68
N ARG A 42 -2.84 -4.65 3.63
CA ARG A 42 -3.68 -4.76 2.44
C ARG A 42 -4.22 -3.39 2.09
N LEU A 43 -4.07 -3.03 0.82
CA LEU A 43 -4.53 -1.77 0.25
C LEU A 43 -5.53 -2.09 -0.84
N PHE A 44 -6.62 -1.35 -0.86
CA PHE A 44 -7.69 -1.55 -1.83
C PHE A 44 -8.03 -0.20 -2.46
N THR A 45 -8.28 -0.21 -3.76
CA THR A 45 -8.98 0.88 -4.40
C THR A 45 -10.05 0.35 -5.34
N THR A 46 -11.23 0.96 -5.23
CA THR A 46 -12.43 0.57 -5.97
C THR A 46 -12.95 1.76 -6.73
N SER A 47 -13.54 1.50 -7.89
CA SER A 47 -14.46 2.46 -8.53
C SER A 47 -15.87 2.13 -8.09
N HIS A 48 -16.53 3.06 -7.41
CA HIS A 48 -17.94 3.00 -7.06
C HIS A 48 -18.59 4.35 -7.37
N ASN A 49 -19.70 4.36 -8.12
CA ASN A 49 -20.37 5.59 -8.55
C ASN A 49 -19.43 6.64 -9.17
N ALA A 50 -18.49 6.18 -10.01
CA ALA A 50 -17.45 6.99 -10.65
C ALA A 50 -16.46 7.70 -9.70
N GLN A 51 -16.51 7.40 -8.40
CA GLN A 51 -15.54 7.84 -7.41
C GLN A 51 -14.48 6.76 -7.20
N ILE A 52 -13.22 7.19 -7.05
CA ILE A 52 -12.11 6.33 -6.67
C ILE A 52 -11.94 6.48 -5.17
N LEU A 53 -12.13 5.39 -4.44
CA LEU A 53 -12.01 5.34 -3.00
C LEU A 53 -10.90 4.37 -2.60
N TRP A 54 -10.26 4.65 -1.47
CA TRP A 54 -9.17 3.87 -0.91
C TRP A 54 -9.56 3.30 0.45
N SER A 55 -9.22 2.03 0.65
CA SER A 55 -9.35 1.34 1.92
C SER A 55 -8.02 0.70 2.27
N ALA A 56 -7.75 0.52 3.55
CA ALA A 56 -6.54 -0.13 4.02
C ALA A 56 -6.85 -1.01 5.23
N GLU A 57 -6.15 -2.13 5.36
CA GLU A 57 -6.30 -3.11 6.44
C GLU A 57 -4.93 -3.62 6.84
N VAL A 58 -4.71 -3.79 8.15
CA VAL A 58 -3.53 -4.48 8.68
C VAL A 58 -3.98 -5.64 9.57
N VAL A 59 -3.34 -6.80 9.43
CA VAL A 59 -3.68 -8.04 10.14
C VAL A 59 -2.42 -8.67 10.72
N TRP A 60 -2.45 -9.11 11.97
CA TRP A 60 -1.38 -9.89 12.62
C TRP A 60 -1.89 -10.67 13.84
N GLY A 61 -1.54 -11.97 13.95
CA GLY A 61 -1.75 -12.75 15.19
C GLY A 61 -3.18 -12.77 15.73
N GLY A 62 -4.18 -12.64 14.85
CA GLY A 62 -5.61 -12.54 15.20
C GLY A 62 -6.15 -11.12 15.35
N ASN A 63 -5.29 -10.11 15.40
CA ASN A 63 -5.68 -8.69 15.37
C ASN A 63 -5.92 -8.23 13.93
N SER A 64 -6.88 -7.33 13.76
CA SER A 64 -7.21 -6.74 12.47
C SER A 64 -7.71 -5.33 12.67
N GLU A 65 -7.10 -4.36 12.01
CA GLU A 65 -7.56 -2.97 11.96
C GLU A 65 -7.82 -2.59 10.51
N SER A 66 -8.89 -1.84 10.25
CA SER A 66 -9.25 -1.46 8.88
C SER A 66 -9.91 -0.09 8.82
N VAL A 67 -9.67 0.60 7.71
CA VAL A 67 -10.29 1.88 7.37
C VAL A 67 -10.81 1.82 5.94
N LYS A 68 -11.90 2.53 5.67
CA LYS A 68 -12.64 2.40 4.40
C LYS A 68 -12.98 3.76 3.81
N GLU A 69 -13.06 3.81 2.49
CA GLU A 69 -13.66 4.91 1.73
C GLU A 69 -12.96 6.28 1.86
N TYR A 70 -11.63 6.29 1.89
CA TYR A 70 -10.83 7.52 1.88
C TYR A 70 -10.59 8.03 0.46
N PRO A 71 -10.51 9.36 0.25
CA PRO A 71 -10.29 9.94 -1.08
C PRO A 71 -8.86 9.73 -1.62
N SER A 72 -7.92 9.33 -0.77
CA SER A 72 -6.53 9.10 -1.15
C SER A 72 -5.90 7.95 -0.37
N LEU A 73 -4.91 7.29 -0.98
CA LEU A 73 -4.12 6.26 -0.31
C LEU A 73 -3.40 6.81 0.92
N ALA A 74 -2.86 8.03 0.84
CA ALA A 74 -2.21 8.71 1.96
C ALA A 74 -3.16 8.89 3.16
N GLY A 75 -4.41 9.29 2.90
CA GLY A 75 -5.44 9.41 3.92
C GLY A 75 -5.77 8.06 4.57
N ALA A 76 -5.96 7.01 3.76
CA ALA A 76 -6.23 5.67 4.25
C ALA A 76 -5.08 5.14 5.14
N LEU A 77 -3.82 5.26 4.69
CA LEU A 77 -2.67 4.77 5.46
C LEU A 77 -2.45 5.53 6.78
N ARG A 78 -2.74 6.83 6.79
CA ARG A 78 -2.66 7.66 8.00
C ARG A 78 -3.72 7.27 9.02
N GLU A 79 -4.96 7.16 8.55
CA GLU A 79 -6.04 6.77 9.44
C GLU A 79 -5.83 5.37 9.98
N LEU A 80 -5.40 4.44 9.13
CA LEU A 80 -5.09 3.08 9.58
C LEU A 80 -4.07 3.09 10.72
N TRP A 81 -3.05 3.95 10.65
CA TRP A 81 -2.08 4.06 11.73
C TRP A 81 -2.69 4.65 12.99
N ARG A 82 -3.56 5.65 12.85
CA ARG A 82 -4.28 6.23 13.98
C ARG A 82 -5.08 5.15 14.74
N GLU A 83 -5.85 4.33 14.02
CA GLU A 83 -6.60 3.21 14.60
C GLU A 83 -5.67 2.21 15.32
N VAL A 84 -4.60 1.76 14.63
CA VAL A 84 -3.62 0.84 15.22
C VAL A 84 -2.98 1.41 16.49
N SER A 85 -2.50 2.65 16.45
CA SER A 85 -1.83 3.29 17.58
C SER A 85 -2.76 3.60 18.76
N THR A 86 -4.06 3.67 18.52
CA THR A 86 -5.08 3.86 19.57
C THR A 86 -5.37 2.56 20.30
N HIS A 87 -5.43 1.44 19.56
CA HIS A 87 -5.78 0.13 20.13
C HIS A 87 -4.57 -0.68 20.60
N HIS A 88 -3.37 -0.44 20.05
CA HIS A 88 -2.21 -1.31 20.23
C HIS A 88 -0.94 -0.52 20.58
N ALA A 89 -0.32 -0.87 21.70
CA ALA A 89 1.02 -0.42 22.05
C ALA A 89 2.06 -1.36 21.42
N LEU A 90 2.40 -1.11 20.14
CA LEU A 90 3.24 -2.02 19.35
C LEU A 90 4.74 -1.95 19.63
N PHE A 91 5.29 -0.79 19.97
CA PHE A 91 6.75 -0.64 20.07
C PHE A 91 7.19 -0.66 21.53
N GLU A 92 8.10 -1.58 21.86
CA GLU A 92 8.66 -1.71 23.21
C GLU A 92 9.80 -0.72 23.45
N ASP A 93 10.55 -0.40 22.39
CA ASP A 93 11.68 0.50 22.44
C ASP A 93 11.44 1.78 21.63
N LEU A 94 12.14 2.85 22.05
CA LEU A 94 12.04 4.16 21.40
C LEU A 94 12.61 4.13 19.98
N GLU A 95 13.56 3.23 19.70
CA GLU A 95 14.21 3.11 18.40
C GLU A 95 13.21 2.65 17.33
N ALA A 96 12.41 1.62 17.61
CA ALA A 96 11.35 1.11 16.77
C ALA A 96 10.20 2.12 16.64
N ALA A 97 9.89 2.84 17.73
CA ALA A 97 8.88 3.90 17.70
C ALA A 97 9.22 5.03 16.71
N THR A 98 10.51 5.31 16.45
CA THR A 98 10.91 6.30 15.42
C THR A 98 10.54 5.88 13.99
N LYS A 99 10.24 4.60 13.76
CA LYS A 99 9.89 4.03 12.44
C LYS A 99 8.38 3.98 12.22
N ALA A 100 7.58 4.46 13.17
CA ALA A 100 6.13 4.50 13.08
C ALA A 100 5.63 5.29 11.84
N PRO A 101 4.53 4.88 11.19
CA PRO A 101 3.92 5.59 10.06
C PRO A 101 3.08 6.78 10.54
N SER A 102 3.68 7.67 11.32
CA SER A 102 3.06 8.88 11.87
C SER A 102 3.77 10.15 11.37
N ASN A 103 3.06 11.28 11.36
CA ASN A 103 3.62 12.61 11.07
C ASN A 103 4.31 12.71 9.70
N TYR A 104 3.78 12.03 8.68
CA TYR A 104 4.15 12.21 7.26
C TYR A 104 3.19 13.20 6.62
N ASP A 105 3.72 14.17 5.87
CA ASP A 105 2.91 15.05 5.02
C ASP A 105 2.24 14.23 3.91
N ASP A 106 1.14 14.73 3.36
CA ASP A 106 0.36 14.06 2.31
C ASP A 106 1.23 13.64 1.10
N SER A 107 2.25 14.43 0.76
CA SER A 107 3.20 14.17 -0.33
C SER A 107 4.22 13.08 -0.01
N ASP A 108 4.43 12.76 1.26
CA ASP A 108 5.55 11.93 1.71
C ASP A 108 5.13 10.48 1.96
N TRP A 109 3.89 10.11 1.62
CA TRP A 109 3.39 8.75 1.81
C TRP A 109 3.97 7.76 0.80
N LEU A 110 4.27 8.22 -0.41
CA LEU A 110 4.89 7.44 -1.48
C LEU A 110 6.05 8.23 -2.07
N ASP A 111 7.05 7.53 -2.61
CA ASP A 111 8.00 8.18 -3.50
C ASP A 111 7.32 8.55 -4.83
N LEU A 112 7.84 9.60 -5.47
CA LEU A 112 7.26 10.15 -6.70
C LEU A 112 7.11 9.09 -7.82
N PRO A 113 8.12 8.25 -8.15
CA PRO A 113 7.96 7.19 -9.14
C PRO A 113 6.80 6.21 -8.84
N THR A 114 6.67 5.79 -7.57
CA THR A 114 5.57 4.91 -7.14
C THR A 114 4.22 5.61 -7.29
N GLN A 115 4.12 6.87 -6.84
CA GLN A 115 2.88 7.66 -6.93
C GLN A 115 2.42 7.85 -8.38
N GLU A 116 3.30 8.31 -9.27
CA GLU A 116 2.96 8.56 -10.68
C GLU A 116 2.53 7.27 -11.39
N THR A 117 3.24 6.17 -11.13
CA THR A 117 2.92 4.88 -11.76
C THR A 117 1.59 4.33 -11.26
N LEU A 118 1.30 4.45 -9.95
CA LEU A 118 0.03 4.04 -9.37
C LEU A 118 -1.14 4.87 -9.90
N GLN A 119 -0.98 6.19 -9.97
CA GLN A 119 -1.99 7.10 -10.53
C GLN A 119 -2.29 6.76 -11.99
N ARG A 120 -1.25 6.51 -12.80
CA ARG A 120 -1.43 6.07 -14.19
C ARG A 120 -2.17 4.74 -14.29
N LEU A 121 -1.83 3.75 -13.46
CA LEU A 121 -2.52 2.46 -13.44
C LEU A 121 -4.02 2.63 -13.11
N VAL A 122 -4.33 3.40 -12.06
CA VAL A 122 -5.71 3.68 -11.65
C VAL A 122 -6.47 4.41 -12.76
N TRP A 123 -5.85 5.43 -13.36
CA TRP A 123 -6.46 6.18 -14.46
C TRP A 123 -6.78 5.32 -15.68
N VAL A 124 -5.82 4.52 -16.15
CA VAL A 124 -6.02 3.61 -17.29
C VAL A 124 -7.09 2.56 -16.98
N THR A 125 -7.08 2.02 -15.76
CA THR A 125 -8.09 1.04 -15.31
C THR A 125 -9.49 1.65 -15.34
N ARG A 126 -9.67 2.87 -14.83
CA ARG A 126 -10.94 3.60 -14.87
C ARG A 126 -11.44 3.84 -16.29
N ILE A 127 -10.56 4.18 -17.23
CA ILE A 127 -10.95 4.41 -18.64
C ILE A 127 -11.35 3.09 -19.30
N ALA A 128 -10.58 2.03 -19.09
CA ALA A 128 -10.82 0.73 -19.74
C ALA A 128 -12.02 -0.02 -19.17
N PHE A 129 -12.33 0.20 -17.88
CA PHE A 129 -13.42 -0.46 -17.17
C PHE A 129 -14.32 0.60 -16.51
N PRO A 130 -15.34 1.10 -17.21
CA PRO A 130 -16.21 2.16 -16.69
C PRO A 130 -17.15 1.70 -15.56
N GLY A 131 -17.35 0.38 -15.42
CA GLY A 131 -18.10 -0.21 -14.30
C GLY A 131 -17.23 -0.44 -13.07
N ASP A 132 -17.68 -1.35 -12.21
CA ASP A 132 -16.98 -1.68 -10.97
C ASP A 132 -15.69 -2.47 -11.26
N TRP A 133 -14.62 -2.03 -10.60
CA TRP A 133 -13.34 -2.71 -10.57
C TRP A 133 -12.72 -2.56 -9.18
N LEU A 134 -11.88 -3.53 -8.84
CA LEU A 134 -11.13 -3.59 -7.59
C LEU A 134 -9.66 -3.82 -7.91
N LEU A 135 -8.80 -2.93 -7.42
CA LEU A 135 -7.37 -3.11 -7.37
C LEU A 135 -6.97 -3.35 -5.92
N MET A 136 -6.27 -4.45 -5.67
CA MET A 136 -5.79 -4.86 -4.35
C MET A 136 -4.27 -4.97 -4.38
N ALA A 137 -3.60 -4.47 -3.34
CA ALA A 137 -2.20 -4.71 -3.07
C ALA A 137 -2.04 -5.32 -1.68
N VAL A 138 -1.22 -6.35 -1.55
CA VAL A 138 -0.90 -7.02 -0.28
C VAL A 138 0.60 -6.97 -0.11
N TYR A 139 1.06 -6.42 1.01
CA TYR A 139 2.44 -6.48 1.44
C TYR A 139 2.59 -7.42 2.64
N GLN A 140 3.59 -8.29 2.57
CA GLN A 140 4.01 -9.16 3.67
C GLN A 140 5.55 -9.12 3.78
N PRO A 141 6.14 -9.01 4.99
CA PRO A 141 7.58 -8.92 5.19
C PRO A 141 8.27 -10.29 5.05
N LEU A 142 8.17 -10.88 3.86
CA LEU A 142 8.79 -12.18 3.54
C LEU A 142 10.29 -12.06 3.29
N GLU A 143 11.03 -13.13 3.57
CA GLU A 143 12.46 -13.20 3.25
C GLU A 143 12.71 -13.07 1.74
N ALA A 144 11.95 -13.82 0.93
CA ALA A 144 11.96 -13.79 -0.53
C ALA A 144 11.43 -12.44 -1.06
N PRO A 145 12.29 -11.51 -1.53
CA PRO A 145 11.87 -10.16 -1.85
C PRO A 145 10.79 -10.12 -2.93
N GLU A 146 10.92 -10.92 -3.99
CA GLU A 146 9.99 -10.97 -5.14
C GLU A 146 8.55 -11.37 -4.80
N ALA A 147 8.32 -11.91 -3.60
CA ALA A 147 7.01 -12.30 -3.11
C ALA A 147 6.40 -11.30 -2.11
N ARG A 148 7.15 -10.27 -1.69
CA ARG A 148 6.73 -9.32 -0.63
C ARG A 148 5.49 -8.54 -0.99
N VAL A 149 5.38 -8.09 -2.24
CA VAL A 149 4.21 -7.38 -2.72
C VAL A 149 3.48 -8.20 -3.78
N GLN A 150 2.20 -8.41 -3.56
CA GLN A 150 1.28 -8.98 -4.54
C GLN A 150 0.20 -7.97 -4.87
N MET A 151 -0.12 -7.81 -6.15
CA MET A 151 -1.21 -6.97 -6.61
C MET A 151 -2.17 -7.75 -7.49
N ARG A 152 -3.45 -7.40 -7.42
CA ARG A 152 -4.50 -8.00 -8.25
C ARG A 152 -5.45 -6.92 -8.76
N LEU A 153 -5.89 -7.10 -10.00
CA LEU A 153 -6.99 -6.35 -10.61
C LEU A 153 -8.13 -7.33 -10.87
N LEU A 154 -9.32 -6.97 -10.38
CA LEU A 154 -10.59 -7.60 -10.70
C LEU A 154 -11.48 -6.59 -11.39
N ALA A 155 -12.02 -6.93 -12.56
CA ALA A 155 -12.92 -6.06 -13.30
C ALA A 155 -13.93 -6.87 -14.12
N LYS A 156 -14.98 -6.19 -14.62
CA LYS A 156 -16.00 -6.76 -15.51
C LYS A 156 -16.61 -8.03 -14.91
N GLU A 157 -17.23 -7.89 -13.73
CA GLU A 157 -17.92 -8.99 -13.03
C GLU A 157 -16.99 -10.21 -12.80
N ASN A 158 -15.75 -9.95 -12.39
CA ASN A 158 -14.70 -10.96 -12.16
C ASN A 158 -14.26 -11.75 -13.41
N THR A 159 -14.64 -11.35 -14.62
CA THR A 159 -14.14 -11.98 -15.85
C THR A 159 -12.71 -11.55 -16.20
N VAL A 160 -12.27 -10.40 -15.70
CA VAL A 160 -10.88 -9.95 -15.79
C VAL A 160 -10.24 -10.14 -14.42
N LEU A 161 -9.31 -11.09 -14.34
CA LEU A 161 -8.49 -11.34 -13.16
C LEU A 161 -7.01 -11.32 -13.56
N VAL A 162 -6.28 -10.29 -13.13
CA VAL A 162 -4.88 -10.10 -13.47
C VAL A 162 -4.06 -9.89 -12.21
N GLY A 163 -2.90 -10.55 -12.12
CA GLY A 163 -1.98 -10.42 -10.99
C GLY A 163 -0.67 -9.75 -11.38
N GLY A 164 -0.01 -9.13 -10.41
CA GLY A 164 1.38 -8.70 -10.46
C GLY A 164 2.06 -8.98 -9.12
N ARG A 165 3.38 -9.12 -9.12
CA ARG A 165 4.16 -9.29 -7.88
C ARG A 165 5.54 -8.66 -8.02
N GLY A 166 6.17 -8.32 -6.90
CA GLY A 166 7.52 -7.79 -6.88
C GLY A 166 8.05 -7.50 -5.48
N ALA A 167 9.29 -7.03 -5.43
CA ALA A 167 9.97 -6.66 -4.20
C ALA A 167 9.47 -5.35 -3.58
N SER A 168 8.90 -4.49 -4.42
CA SER A 168 8.32 -3.21 -4.04
C SER A 168 6.92 -3.04 -4.63
N LEU A 169 6.18 -2.04 -4.13
CA LEU A 169 4.89 -1.66 -4.70
C LEU A 169 5.05 -1.25 -6.17
N LEU A 170 6.08 -0.48 -6.50
CA LEU A 170 6.38 -0.07 -7.88
C LEU A 170 6.59 -1.27 -8.81
N ASP A 171 7.34 -2.28 -8.39
CA ASP A 171 7.58 -3.49 -9.20
C ASP A 171 6.28 -4.24 -9.43
N ALA A 172 5.47 -4.43 -8.39
CA ALA A 172 4.19 -5.10 -8.50
C ALA A 172 3.21 -4.34 -9.41
N ILE A 173 3.18 -2.99 -9.33
CA ILE A 173 2.39 -2.13 -10.24
C ILE A 173 2.83 -2.33 -11.69
N ARG A 174 4.14 -2.31 -11.96
CA ARG A 174 4.69 -2.46 -13.32
C ARG A 174 4.35 -3.83 -13.91
N VAL A 175 4.47 -4.90 -13.13
CA VAL A 175 4.11 -6.25 -13.56
C VAL A 175 2.61 -6.36 -13.78
N LEU A 176 1.78 -5.84 -12.87
CA LEU A 176 0.32 -5.83 -13.02
C LEU A 176 -0.10 -5.08 -14.29
N PHE A 177 0.45 -3.89 -14.52
CA PHE A 177 0.14 -3.08 -15.70
C PHE A 177 0.47 -3.83 -16.99
N ARG A 178 1.65 -4.47 -17.06
CA ARG A 178 2.06 -5.28 -18.21
C ARG A 178 1.09 -6.43 -18.46
N ASN A 179 0.71 -7.14 -17.41
CA ASN A 179 -0.20 -8.28 -17.51
C ASN A 179 -1.63 -7.85 -17.85
N ALA A 180 -2.03 -6.62 -17.49
CA ALA A 180 -3.33 -6.05 -17.80
C ALA A 180 -3.41 -5.43 -19.20
N ALA A 181 -2.27 -5.16 -19.84
CA ALA A 181 -2.20 -4.48 -21.13
C ALA A 181 -3.07 -5.09 -22.25
N PRO A 182 -3.18 -6.43 -22.42
CA PRO A 182 -4.07 -7.01 -23.43
C PRO A 182 -5.54 -6.63 -23.23
N TYR A 183 -5.99 -6.52 -21.97
CA TYR A 183 -7.36 -6.16 -21.64
C TYR A 183 -7.62 -4.67 -21.88
N TYR A 184 -6.64 -3.81 -21.58
CA TYR A 184 -6.72 -2.38 -21.90
C TYR A 184 -6.81 -2.15 -23.42
N ALA A 185 -5.99 -2.87 -24.19
CA ALA A 185 -6.01 -2.79 -25.66
C ALA A 185 -7.36 -3.24 -26.24
N ALA A 186 -7.90 -4.36 -25.77
CA ALA A 186 -9.19 -4.89 -26.22
C ALA A 186 -10.37 -3.93 -25.98
N GLN A 187 -10.31 -3.08 -24.95
CA GLN A 187 -11.34 -2.08 -24.67
C GLN A 187 -11.15 -0.81 -25.49
N SER A 188 -9.91 -0.44 -25.80
CA SER A 188 -9.64 0.73 -26.66
C SER A 188 -10.11 0.54 -28.11
N GLY A 189 -10.11 -0.70 -28.62
CA GLY A 189 -10.54 -1.03 -29.98
C GLY A 189 -12.06 -1.16 -30.19
N LYS A 190 -12.86 -1.18 -29.12
CA LYS A 190 -14.33 -1.34 -29.21
C LYS A 190 -15.09 -0.05 -29.53
N LYS A 191 -14.42 1.08 -29.72
CA LYS A 191 -15.06 2.41 -29.79
C LYS A 191 -15.62 2.81 -31.15
N GLU A 192 -15.59 1.97 -32.19
CA GLU A 192 -15.93 2.41 -33.56
C GLU A 192 -17.09 1.68 -34.26
N SER A 193 -17.62 0.56 -33.70
CA SER A 193 -18.68 -0.21 -34.39
C SER A 193 -20.06 -0.21 -33.71
N ASP A 194 -20.21 0.42 -32.53
CA ASP A 194 -21.45 0.37 -31.73
C ASP A 194 -22.13 1.75 -31.61
N LEU A 195 -21.92 2.65 -32.57
CA LEU A 195 -22.76 3.85 -32.69
C LEU A 195 -24.06 3.45 -33.39
N PRO A 196 -25.24 3.63 -32.78
CA PRO A 196 -26.49 3.47 -33.51
C PRO A 196 -26.52 4.46 -34.67
N GLU A 197 -26.86 3.99 -35.86
CA GLU A 197 -27.22 4.87 -36.98
C GLU A 197 -28.32 5.83 -36.48
N LEU A 198 -28.00 7.13 -36.48
CA LEU A 198 -28.96 8.21 -36.26
C LEU A 198 -29.83 8.40 -37.49
#